data_AF-A0AAE0KFS8-F1
#
_entry.id   AF-A0AAE0KFS8-F1
#
_cell.length_a   1.000
_cell.length_b   1.000
_cell.length_c   1.000
_cell.angle_alpha   90.00
_cell.angle_beta   90.00
_cell.angle_gamma   90.00
#
_symmetry.space_group_name_H-M   'P 1'
#
loop_
_entity.id
_entity.type
_entity.pdbx_description
1 polymer ?
#
loop_
_entity_poly.entity_id
_entity_poly.type
_entity_poly.pdbx_seq_one_letter_code
_entity_poly.pdbx_strand_id
1 'polypeptide(L)'
;MGKTMLLCGMVNELQSTPDLGLLSFFFCQATDWRLNNAVAVLRGLIFLLVDQQPSLIVHVRPKSHRAEDEVYWDVDSWIGLVKIFTAILTDPNQPHMCLIIDALDECVDLTLLVELVFQTSSACPSVTWIISSRNTPSIKERLDAVAQKVGLSLGLSLEDEGSVSEAITEFVRVKVQNLTWLNEYDNATRDAVERYLQKNACGNFLWISLVCQELENTPRSEVQMKLAGLPNTIMGLYGIRMNRLRESDNYELYKKILAVFSIAENPITLGELVIVADTFDGLYGNRNVFEKLLELCSPFLTIHERTVSIAHLSAKEYLLMEEHHELFSSVTEADLKPFLASKGLGGVRPPSSKGSAKVRDPPEDAYAYANHET
;
A
#
# COMPACT_ATOMS: atom_id res chain seq x y z
N MET A 1 -4.88 -4.49 10.07
CA MET A 1 -4.77 -4.17 8.62
C MET A 1 -6.19 -3.88 8.13
N GLY A 2 -6.40 -2.97 7.17
CA GLY A 2 -7.75 -2.49 6.80
C GLY A 2 -8.01 -1.00 7.02
N LYS A 3 -7.00 -0.24 7.46
CA LYS A 3 -7.10 1.22 7.65
C LYS A 3 -7.43 1.95 6.36
N THR A 4 -6.80 1.55 5.24
CA THR A 4 -7.10 2.08 3.92
C THR A 4 -8.57 1.88 3.56
N MET A 5 -9.14 0.70 3.81
CA MET A 5 -10.56 0.44 3.56
C MET A 5 -11.48 1.27 4.46
N LEU A 6 -11.12 1.43 5.73
CA LEU A 6 -11.84 2.31 6.66
C LEU A 6 -11.80 3.76 6.18
N LEU A 7 -10.62 4.27 5.80
CA LEU A 7 -10.49 5.63 5.29
C LEU A 7 -11.17 5.83 3.94
N CYS A 8 -11.16 4.85 3.03
CA CYS A 8 -11.96 4.90 1.81
C CYS A 8 -13.46 5.01 2.14
N GLY A 9 -13.94 4.21 3.10
CA GLY A 9 -15.32 4.30 3.59
C GLY A 9 -15.63 5.69 4.16
N MET A 10 -14.75 6.20 5.03
CA MET A 10 -14.89 7.55 5.59
C MET A 10 -14.89 8.63 4.50
N VAL A 11 -14.00 8.55 3.51
CA VAL A 11 -13.96 9.49 2.38
C VAL A 11 -15.30 9.48 1.65
N ASN A 12 -15.86 8.31 1.32
CA ASN A 12 -17.13 8.21 0.62
C ASN A 12 -18.30 8.82 1.43
N GLU A 13 -18.35 8.57 2.74
CA GLU A 13 -19.36 9.14 3.63
C GLU A 13 -19.20 10.66 3.77
N LEU A 14 -17.97 11.14 3.95
CA LEU A 14 -17.66 12.57 4.07
C LEU A 14 -17.95 13.32 2.77
N GLN A 15 -17.67 12.73 1.61
CA GLN A 15 -18.05 13.28 0.30
C GLN A 15 -19.57 13.40 0.13
N SER A 16 -20.32 12.48 0.74
CA SER A 16 -21.78 12.44 0.67
C SER A 16 -22.44 13.34 1.73
N THR A 17 -21.67 13.86 2.68
CA THR A 17 -22.18 14.68 3.78
C THR A 17 -22.32 16.15 3.34
N PRO A 18 -23.54 16.71 3.30
CA PRO A 18 -23.72 18.12 2.99
C PRO A 18 -23.07 19.01 4.07
N ASP A 19 -22.55 20.17 3.65
CA ASP A 19 -21.99 21.22 4.51
C ASP A 19 -20.67 20.91 5.26
N LEU A 20 -20.00 19.79 4.97
CA LEU A 20 -18.70 19.44 5.59
C LEU A 20 -17.56 20.41 5.23
N GLY A 21 -17.67 21.08 4.07
CA GLY A 21 -16.65 21.95 3.50
C GLY A 21 -15.81 21.24 2.42
N LEU A 22 -14.53 21.60 2.28
CA LEU A 22 -13.63 20.96 1.30
C LEU A 22 -13.00 19.69 1.87
N LEU A 23 -12.93 18.64 1.07
CA LEU A 23 -12.33 17.36 1.49
C LEU A 23 -11.16 17.01 0.57
N SER A 24 -9.95 16.95 1.10
CA SER A 24 -8.78 16.53 0.33
C SER A 24 -8.12 15.33 0.99
N PHE A 25 -7.67 14.37 0.18
CA PHE A 25 -7.11 13.13 0.70
C PHE A 25 -5.94 12.64 -0.15
N PHE A 26 -5.05 11.89 0.48
CA PHE A 26 -3.94 11.23 -0.20
C PHE A 26 -3.68 9.86 0.40
N PHE A 27 -3.43 8.87 -0.46
CA PHE A 27 -3.12 7.51 -0.07
C PHE A 27 -1.65 7.22 -0.37
N CYS A 28 -0.83 7.17 0.68
CA CYS A 28 0.58 6.80 0.52
C CYS A 28 0.70 5.33 0.08
N GLN A 29 1.70 5.04 -0.76
CA GLN A 29 1.98 3.68 -1.22
C GLN A 29 3.49 3.43 -1.26
N ALA A 30 4.01 2.64 -0.32
CA ALA A 30 5.44 2.35 -0.17
C ALA A 30 6.03 1.68 -1.43
N THR A 31 5.19 1.01 -2.21
CA THR A 31 5.57 0.31 -3.45
C THR A 31 5.57 1.21 -4.69
N ASP A 32 5.17 2.47 -4.58
CA ASP A 32 5.19 3.45 -5.67
C ASP A 32 5.89 4.75 -5.22
N TRP A 33 7.11 4.98 -5.71
CA TRP A 33 7.89 6.18 -5.38
C TRP A 33 7.17 7.50 -5.70
N ARG A 34 6.23 7.48 -6.65
CA ARG A 34 5.43 8.67 -7.02
C ARG A 34 4.42 9.02 -5.93
N LEU A 35 4.14 8.10 -5.02
CA LEU A 35 3.12 8.19 -3.98
C LEU A 35 3.68 7.97 -2.57
N ASN A 36 5.01 7.88 -2.40
CA ASN A 36 5.65 7.59 -1.12
C ASN A 36 6.51 8.73 -0.56
N ASN A 37 6.38 9.94 -1.09
CA ASN A 37 7.19 11.09 -0.71
C ASN A 37 6.33 12.31 -0.36
N ALA A 38 6.87 13.22 0.46
CA ALA A 38 6.10 14.34 1.00
C ALA A 38 5.65 15.35 -0.07
N VAL A 39 6.45 15.51 -1.12
CA VAL A 39 6.13 16.38 -2.27
C VAL A 39 4.88 15.86 -2.98
N ALA A 40 4.79 14.55 -3.22
CA ALA A 40 3.63 13.92 -3.84
C ALA A 40 2.36 14.09 -3.01
N VAL A 41 2.45 13.88 -1.69
CA VAL A 41 1.35 14.09 -0.75
C VAL A 41 0.81 15.50 -0.87
N LEU A 42 1.69 16.51 -0.76
CA LEU A 42 1.25 17.91 -0.84
C LEU A 42 0.67 18.28 -2.20
N ARG A 43 1.29 17.85 -3.30
CA ARG A 43 0.76 18.11 -4.64
C ARG A 43 -0.62 17.51 -4.80
N GLY A 44 -0.83 16.27 -4.38
CA GLY A 44 -2.13 15.61 -4.45
C GLY A 44 -3.18 16.34 -3.61
N LEU A 45 -2.83 16.75 -2.39
CA LEU A 45 -3.74 17.50 -1.52
C LEU A 45 -4.13 18.86 -2.11
N ILE A 46 -3.15 19.62 -2.61
CA ILE A 46 -3.38 20.92 -3.27
C ILE A 46 -4.25 20.74 -4.51
N PHE A 47 -3.94 19.74 -5.34
CA PHE A 47 -4.68 19.45 -6.56
C PHE A 47 -6.18 19.22 -6.26
N LEU A 48 -6.50 18.35 -5.31
CA LEU A 48 -7.89 18.05 -4.96
C LEU A 48 -8.63 19.26 -4.37
N LEU A 49 -7.96 20.10 -3.57
CA LEU A 49 -8.55 21.34 -3.05
C LEU A 49 -8.89 22.31 -4.18
N VAL A 50 -7.96 22.51 -5.13
CA VAL A 50 -8.14 23.41 -6.26
C VAL A 50 -9.20 22.89 -7.24
N ASP A 51 -9.28 21.58 -7.43
CA ASP A 51 -10.30 20.94 -8.28
C ASP A 51 -11.71 21.17 -7.73
N GLN A 52 -11.90 21.02 -6.42
CA GLN A 52 -13.18 21.29 -5.75
C GLN A 52 -13.52 22.77 -5.68
N GLN A 53 -12.51 23.63 -5.49
CA GLN A 53 -12.69 25.08 -5.38
C GLN A 53 -11.72 25.82 -6.31
N PRO A 54 -12.08 26.02 -7.59
CA PRO A 54 -11.20 26.62 -8.60
C PRO A 54 -10.69 28.02 -8.26
N SER A 55 -11.37 28.77 -7.40
CA SER A 55 -10.90 30.10 -6.95
C SER A 55 -9.56 30.03 -6.20
N LEU A 56 -9.20 28.88 -5.62
CA LEU A 56 -7.92 28.66 -4.94
C LEU A 56 -6.72 28.71 -5.88
N ILE A 57 -6.92 28.63 -7.20
CA ILE A 57 -5.85 28.73 -8.19
C ILE A 57 -5.04 30.04 -8.06
N VAL A 58 -5.60 31.08 -7.44
CA VAL A 58 -4.91 32.35 -7.17
C VAL A 58 -3.69 32.18 -6.26
N HIS A 59 -3.68 31.15 -5.41
CA HIS A 59 -2.56 30.83 -4.51
C HIS A 59 -1.51 29.95 -5.17
N VAL A 60 -1.87 29.22 -6.23
CA VAL A 60 -0.99 28.36 -7.02
C VAL A 60 -0.32 29.14 -8.17
N ARG A 61 -0.89 30.28 -8.59
CA ARG A 61 -0.29 31.09 -9.64
C ARG A 61 0.81 32.00 -9.08
N PRO A 62 1.93 32.17 -9.79
CA PRO A 62 2.94 33.15 -9.44
C PRO A 62 2.32 34.54 -9.33
N LYS A 63 2.55 35.22 -8.21
CA LYS A 63 2.19 36.64 -8.04
C LYS A 63 3.31 37.49 -8.63
N SER A 64 3.25 37.73 -9.96
CA SER A 64 4.05 38.70 -10.76
C SER A 64 5.19 38.16 -11.65
N HIS A 65 5.42 38.88 -12.76
CA HIS A 65 6.47 38.67 -13.79
C HIS A 65 7.83 39.28 -13.42
N ARG A 66 8.22 39.26 -12.14
CA ARG A 66 9.54 39.77 -11.70
C ARG A 66 10.50 38.58 -11.54
N ALA A 67 11.61 38.63 -12.27
CA ALA A 67 12.60 37.56 -12.35
C ALA A 67 13.21 37.13 -10.99
N GLU A 68 13.10 37.96 -9.95
CA GLU A 68 13.58 37.66 -8.59
C GLU A 68 12.58 36.80 -7.78
N ASP A 69 11.29 36.82 -8.11
CA ASP A 69 10.26 35.99 -7.46
C ASP A 69 10.18 34.58 -8.09
N GLU A 70 10.57 34.42 -9.36
CA GLU A 70 10.57 33.13 -10.08
C GLU A 70 11.60 32.15 -9.52
N VAL A 71 12.72 32.63 -8.96
CA VAL A 71 13.77 31.78 -8.37
C VAL A 71 13.30 31.13 -7.05
N TYR A 72 12.28 31.68 -6.40
CA TYR A 72 11.75 31.19 -5.12
C TYR A 72 10.47 30.36 -5.28
N TRP A 73 9.83 30.43 -6.45
CA TRP A 73 8.57 29.77 -6.75
C TRP A 73 8.82 28.47 -7.52
N ASP A 74 9.64 27.59 -6.94
CA ASP A 74 9.75 26.23 -7.44
C ASP A 74 8.49 25.45 -7.02
N VAL A 75 7.50 25.43 -7.91
CA VAL A 75 6.26 24.61 -7.88
C VAL A 75 6.56 23.16 -7.54
N ASP A 76 7.78 22.70 -7.82
CA ASP A 76 8.18 21.33 -7.66
C ASP A 76 8.95 21.07 -6.36
N SER A 77 9.38 22.13 -5.65
CA SER A 77 10.08 22.02 -4.37
C SER A 77 9.12 21.84 -3.18
N TRP A 78 9.60 21.10 -2.16
CA TRP A 78 8.91 21.01 -0.86
C TRP A 78 8.60 22.39 -0.27
N ILE A 79 9.57 23.31 -0.28
CA ILE A 79 9.42 24.65 0.30
C ILE A 79 8.35 25.46 -0.44
N GLY A 80 8.35 25.42 -1.78
CA GLY A 80 7.35 26.08 -2.61
C GLY A 80 5.95 25.54 -2.33
N LEU A 81 5.80 24.22 -2.30
CA LEU A 81 4.53 23.56 -2.00
C LEU A 81 3.99 23.88 -0.61
N VAL A 82 4.85 23.90 0.41
CA VAL A 82 4.45 24.30 1.76
C VAL A 82 3.92 25.74 1.76
N LYS A 83 4.57 26.67 1.05
CA LYS A 83 4.10 28.06 0.96
C LYS A 83 2.72 28.16 0.30
N ILE A 84 2.51 27.48 -0.82
CA ILE A 84 1.23 27.44 -1.53
C ILE A 84 0.14 26.86 -0.64
N PHE A 85 0.44 25.72 -0.04
CA PHE A 85 -0.50 25.00 0.80
C PHE A 85 -0.91 25.84 2.00
N THR A 86 0.04 26.43 2.73
CA THR A 86 -0.27 27.34 3.84
C THR A 86 -1.08 28.55 3.40
N ALA A 87 -0.81 29.12 2.21
CA ALA A 87 -1.61 30.22 1.68
C ALA A 87 -3.07 29.81 1.38
N ILE A 88 -3.29 28.58 0.89
CA ILE A 88 -4.63 28.00 0.71
C ILE A 88 -5.34 27.82 2.05
N LEU A 89 -4.66 27.21 3.03
CA LEU A 89 -5.27 26.89 4.33
C LEU A 89 -5.59 28.13 5.18
N THR A 90 -4.86 29.24 4.96
CA THR A 90 -5.04 30.49 5.72
C THR A 90 -5.91 31.52 5.01
N ASP A 91 -6.47 31.19 3.84
CA ASP A 91 -7.38 32.09 3.12
C ASP A 91 -8.70 32.25 3.90
N PRO A 92 -9.04 33.49 4.33
CA PRO A 92 -10.18 33.74 5.21
C PRO A 92 -11.54 33.47 4.56
N ASN A 93 -11.60 33.34 3.23
CA ASN A 93 -12.85 33.10 2.50
C ASN A 93 -13.18 31.61 2.34
N GLN A 94 -12.38 30.72 2.92
CA GLN A 94 -12.54 29.29 2.72
C GLN A 94 -13.45 28.66 3.77
N PRO A 95 -14.28 27.67 3.38
CA PRO A 95 -15.03 26.88 4.33
C PRO A 95 -14.08 26.01 5.15
N HIS A 96 -14.65 25.27 6.12
CA HIS A 96 -13.91 24.23 6.81
C HIS A 96 -13.27 23.24 5.82
N MET A 97 -12.07 22.76 6.12
CA MET A 97 -11.35 21.78 5.29
C MET A 97 -11.06 20.51 6.10
N CYS A 98 -11.36 19.36 5.53
CA CYS A 98 -10.93 18.06 6.05
C CYS A 98 -9.82 17.50 5.16
N LEU A 99 -8.68 17.19 5.77
CA LEU A 99 -7.49 16.70 5.10
C LEU A 99 -7.14 15.31 5.60
N ILE A 100 -7.02 14.34 4.70
CA ILE A 100 -6.82 12.94 5.04
C ILE A 100 -5.51 12.41 4.46
N ILE A 101 -4.68 11.77 5.27
CA ILE A 101 -3.49 11.03 4.79
C ILE A 101 -3.60 9.58 5.27
N ASP A 102 -3.75 8.64 4.34
CA ASP A 102 -3.69 7.21 4.64
C ASP A 102 -2.24 6.69 4.54
N ALA A 103 -1.92 5.71 5.40
CA ALA A 103 -0.65 4.98 5.41
C ALA A 103 0.57 5.92 5.50
N LEU A 104 0.53 6.89 6.42
CA LEU A 104 1.60 7.88 6.60
C LEU A 104 2.99 7.24 6.77
N ASP A 105 3.06 6.06 7.37
CA ASP A 105 4.30 5.30 7.56
C ASP A 105 4.93 4.72 6.30
N GLU A 106 4.20 4.74 5.19
CA GLU A 106 4.69 4.38 3.87
C GLU A 106 5.41 5.55 3.18
N CYS A 107 5.39 6.75 3.77
CA CYS A 107 6.13 7.90 3.27
C CYS A 107 7.58 7.93 3.76
N VAL A 108 8.55 8.07 2.84
CA VAL A 108 9.98 8.16 3.17
C VAL A 108 10.35 9.46 3.88
N ASP A 109 9.57 10.52 3.65
CA ASP A 109 9.76 11.87 4.20
C ASP A 109 8.87 12.11 5.44
N LEU A 110 8.63 11.07 6.23
CA LEU A 110 7.69 11.06 7.36
C LEU A 110 7.81 12.28 8.27
N THR A 111 9.03 12.65 8.68
CA THR A 111 9.27 13.78 9.60
C THR A 111 8.79 15.10 9.01
N LEU A 112 9.01 15.34 7.71
CA LEU A 112 8.59 16.58 7.05
C LEU A 112 7.06 16.72 7.03
N LEU A 113 6.35 15.63 6.70
CA LEU A 113 4.89 15.62 6.69
C LEU A 113 4.31 15.81 8.09
N VAL A 114 4.85 15.09 9.08
CA VAL A 114 4.39 15.20 10.45
C VAL A 114 4.57 16.63 10.95
N GLU A 115 5.74 17.24 10.78
CA GLU A 115 5.95 18.64 11.17
C GLU A 115 4.95 19.59 10.51
N LEU A 116 4.66 19.41 9.22
CA LEU A 116 3.69 20.24 8.51
C LEU A 116 2.26 20.07 9.03
N VAL A 117 1.81 18.83 9.25
CA VAL A 117 0.48 18.51 9.79
C VAL A 117 0.30 19.21 11.13
N PHE A 118 1.26 19.06 12.04
CA PHE A 118 1.16 19.68 13.36
C PHE A 118 1.18 21.21 13.29
N GLN A 119 2.07 21.79 12.47
CA GLN A 119 2.12 23.24 12.28
C GLN A 119 0.80 23.81 11.74
N THR A 120 0.23 23.17 10.71
CA THR A 120 -1.01 23.62 10.09
C THR A 120 -2.23 23.36 10.99
N SER A 121 -2.25 22.24 11.72
CA SER A 121 -3.30 21.95 12.71
C SER A 121 -3.35 22.99 13.84
N SER A 122 -2.21 23.48 14.31
CA SER A 122 -2.18 24.56 15.30
C SER A 122 -2.55 25.93 14.72
N ALA A 123 -2.08 26.22 13.50
CA ALA A 123 -2.20 27.54 12.90
C ALA A 123 -3.55 27.80 12.21
N CYS A 124 -4.26 26.75 11.80
CA CYS A 124 -5.47 26.84 10.98
C CYS A 124 -6.66 26.13 11.66
N PRO A 125 -7.46 26.83 12.49
CA PRO A 125 -8.57 26.23 13.23
C PRO A 125 -9.70 25.66 12.35
N SER A 126 -9.80 26.13 11.10
CA SER A 126 -10.77 25.65 10.10
C SER A 126 -10.32 24.37 9.39
N VAL A 127 -9.17 23.80 9.76
CA VAL A 127 -8.59 22.62 9.11
C VAL A 127 -8.59 21.45 10.09
N THR A 128 -9.23 20.35 9.70
CA THR A 128 -9.22 19.08 10.42
C THR A 128 -8.33 18.08 9.68
N TRP A 129 -7.34 17.52 10.37
CA TRP A 129 -6.50 16.45 9.86
C TRP A 129 -6.97 15.07 10.35
N ILE A 130 -7.00 14.09 9.44
CA ILE A 130 -7.22 12.68 9.74
C ILE A 130 -6.04 11.90 9.15
N ILE A 131 -5.36 11.11 9.97
CA ILE A 131 -4.16 10.39 9.55
C ILE A 131 -4.27 8.93 9.96
N SER A 132 -3.93 8.03 9.03
CA SER A 132 -3.74 6.62 9.32
C SER A 132 -2.26 6.24 9.23
N SER A 133 -1.85 5.30 10.08
CA SER A 133 -0.48 4.78 10.11
C SER A 133 -0.44 3.40 10.75
N ARG A 134 0.60 2.60 10.49
CA ARG A 134 0.94 1.44 11.35
C ARG A 134 1.30 1.94 12.76
N ASN A 135 0.85 1.22 13.77
CA ASN A 135 1.26 1.43 15.16
C ASN A 135 2.63 0.74 15.35
N THR A 136 3.71 1.38 14.91
CA THR A 136 5.07 0.93 15.22
C THR A 136 5.72 1.90 16.21
N PRO A 137 6.59 1.41 17.12
CA PRO A 137 7.27 2.25 18.10
C PRO A 137 7.98 3.45 17.44
N SER A 138 8.62 3.21 16.30
CA SER A 138 9.38 4.25 15.59
C SER A 138 8.51 5.38 15.01
N ILE A 139 7.25 5.09 14.68
CA ILE A 139 6.32 6.13 14.21
C ILE A 139 5.74 6.86 15.41
N LYS A 140 5.37 6.12 16.47
CA LYS A 140 4.84 6.68 17.70
C LYS A 140 5.81 7.66 18.34
N GLU A 141 7.08 7.27 18.49
CA GLU A 141 8.15 8.15 19.01
C GLU A 141 8.31 9.43 18.19
N ARG A 142 8.23 9.34 16.86
CA ARG A 142 8.32 10.50 15.97
C ARG A 142 7.11 11.42 16.10
N LEU A 143 5.91 10.86 16.14
CA LEU A 143 4.68 11.61 16.36
C LEU A 143 4.71 12.29 17.73
N ASP A 144 5.12 11.59 18.77
CA ASP A 144 5.22 12.12 20.13
C ASP A 144 6.28 13.24 20.23
N ALA A 145 7.44 13.08 19.58
CA ALA A 145 8.48 14.10 19.55
C ALA A 145 8.00 15.41 18.89
N VAL A 146 7.27 15.30 17.78
CA VAL A 146 6.71 16.48 17.09
C VAL A 146 5.52 17.06 17.87
N ALA A 147 4.66 16.21 18.43
CA ALA A 147 3.55 16.61 19.29
C ALA A 147 4.04 17.44 20.49
N GLN A 148 5.11 17.01 21.16
CA GLN A 148 5.74 17.76 22.24
C GLN A 148 6.34 19.09 21.78
N LYS A 149 6.99 19.10 20.60
CA LYS A 149 7.56 20.32 20.01
C LYS A 149 6.50 21.36 19.65
N VAL A 150 5.31 20.93 19.25
CA VAL A 150 4.21 21.80 18.77
C VAL A 150 3.12 22.01 19.84
N GLY A 151 3.17 21.29 20.95
CA GLY A 151 2.24 21.45 22.08
C GLY A 151 0.83 20.91 21.82
N LEU A 152 0.68 19.92 20.93
CA LEU A 152 -0.61 19.32 20.57
C LEU A 152 -0.71 17.88 21.11
N SER A 153 -1.90 17.48 21.56
CA SER A 153 -2.21 16.09 21.90
C SER A 153 -2.75 15.35 20.66
N LEU A 154 -2.17 14.20 20.34
CA LEU A 154 -2.72 13.32 19.30
C LEU A 154 -4.10 12.80 19.73
N GLY A 155 -5.14 13.17 18.99
CA GLY A 155 -6.50 12.69 19.24
C GLY A 155 -6.78 11.39 18.51
N LEU A 156 -7.12 10.34 19.28
CA LEU A 156 -7.69 9.05 18.86
C LEU A 156 -6.76 8.08 18.10
N SER A 157 -6.27 7.07 18.82
CA SER A 157 -5.99 5.76 18.21
C SER A 157 -7.30 4.99 18.12
N LEU A 158 -7.80 4.74 16.91
CA LEU A 158 -8.92 3.82 16.69
C LEU A 158 -8.42 2.38 16.88
N GLU A 159 -8.41 1.93 18.13
CA GLU A 159 -8.21 0.54 18.54
C GLU A 159 -9.51 -0.03 19.14
N ASP A 160 -10.68 0.41 18.67
CA ASP A 160 -11.93 -0.23 19.08
C ASP A 160 -12.08 -1.57 18.34
N GLU A 161 -11.71 -2.66 19.02
CA GLU A 161 -11.87 -4.03 18.54
C GLU A 161 -13.33 -4.35 18.16
N GLY A 162 -14.32 -3.70 18.79
CA GLY A 162 -15.74 -3.88 18.51
C GLY A 162 -16.11 -3.41 17.10
N SER A 163 -15.78 -2.16 16.76
CA SER A 163 -16.05 -1.59 15.44
C SER A 163 -15.31 -2.30 14.30
N VAL A 164 -14.08 -2.77 14.54
CA VAL A 164 -13.31 -3.55 13.54
C VAL A 164 -13.97 -4.91 13.29
N SER A 165 -14.48 -5.56 14.33
CA SER A 165 -15.17 -6.85 14.23
C SER A 165 -16.46 -6.76 13.38
N GLU A 166 -17.25 -5.69 13.56
CA GLU A 166 -18.46 -5.47 12.76
C GLU A 166 -18.13 -5.22 11.28
N ALA A 167 -17.14 -4.37 10.99
CA ALA A 167 -16.69 -4.11 9.63
C ALA A 167 -16.15 -5.37 8.92
N ILE A 168 -15.42 -6.22 9.65
CA ILE A 168 -14.96 -7.51 9.13
C ILE A 168 -16.15 -8.43 8.84
N THR A 169 -17.13 -8.49 9.74
CA THR A 169 -18.32 -9.32 9.56
C THR A 169 -19.06 -8.94 8.28
N GLU A 170 -19.26 -7.64 8.06
CA GLU A 170 -19.90 -7.14 6.85
C GLU A 170 -19.06 -7.42 5.59
N PHE A 171 -17.74 -7.20 5.67
CA PHE A 171 -16.85 -7.47 4.54
C PHE A 171 -16.84 -8.96 4.15
N VAL A 172 -16.82 -9.86 5.14
CA VAL A 172 -16.96 -11.31 4.90
C VAL A 172 -18.29 -11.61 4.22
N ARG A 173 -19.39 -11.05 4.72
CA ARG A 173 -20.73 -11.24 4.13
C ARG A 173 -20.76 -10.89 2.65
N VAL A 174 -20.26 -9.70 2.29
CA VAL A 174 -20.20 -9.23 0.89
C VAL A 174 -19.34 -10.17 0.04
N LYS A 175 -18.16 -10.56 0.52
CA LYS A 175 -17.26 -11.45 -0.23
C LYS A 175 -17.85 -12.84 -0.43
N VAL A 176 -18.49 -13.41 0.59
CA VAL A 176 -19.16 -14.72 0.52
C VAL A 176 -20.35 -14.67 -0.41
N GLN A 177 -21.12 -13.58 -0.43
CA GLN A 177 -22.23 -13.41 -1.36
C GLN A 177 -21.75 -13.40 -2.81
N ASN A 178 -20.64 -12.71 -3.10
CA ASN A 178 -20.03 -12.72 -4.43
C ASN A 178 -19.56 -14.12 -4.84
N LEU A 179 -18.88 -14.85 -3.94
CA LEU A 179 -18.47 -16.25 -4.21
C LEU A 179 -19.68 -17.16 -4.45
N THR A 180 -20.75 -16.95 -3.70
CA THR A 180 -22.00 -17.72 -3.83
C THR A 180 -22.63 -17.51 -5.19
N TRP A 181 -22.64 -16.26 -5.68
CA TRP A 181 -23.13 -15.94 -7.01
C TRP A 181 -22.23 -16.51 -8.12
N LEU A 182 -20.90 -16.37 -7.98
CA LEU A 182 -19.93 -16.85 -8.99
C LEU A 182 -19.92 -18.37 -9.13
N ASN A 183 -20.02 -19.11 -8.03
CA ASN A 183 -19.83 -20.57 -7.99
C ASN A 183 -21.09 -21.37 -7.66
N GLU A 184 -22.26 -20.71 -7.66
CA GLU A 184 -23.56 -21.33 -7.37
C GLU A 184 -23.57 -22.12 -6.04
N TYR A 185 -23.00 -21.54 -4.98
CA TYR A 185 -22.97 -22.19 -3.67
C TYR A 185 -24.40 -22.35 -3.11
N ASP A 186 -24.67 -23.50 -2.49
CA ASP A 186 -25.85 -23.65 -1.66
C ASP A 186 -25.65 -23.00 -0.28
N ASN A 187 -26.74 -22.89 0.47
CA ASN A 187 -26.71 -22.34 1.83
C ASN A 187 -25.68 -23.05 2.72
N ALA A 188 -25.55 -24.38 2.62
CA ALA A 188 -24.59 -25.12 3.45
C ALA A 188 -23.12 -24.75 3.12
N THR A 189 -22.77 -24.62 1.83
CA THR A 189 -21.42 -24.22 1.40
C THR A 189 -21.15 -22.76 1.76
N ARG A 190 -22.12 -21.87 1.49
CA ARG A 190 -22.04 -20.45 1.88
C ARG A 190 -21.77 -20.30 3.38
N ASP A 191 -22.56 -20.94 4.22
CA ASP A 191 -22.45 -20.86 5.67
C ASP A 191 -21.14 -21.49 6.18
N ALA A 192 -20.58 -22.47 5.47
CA ALA A 192 -19.27 -23.04 5.79
C ALA A 192 -18.13 -22.06 5.48
N VAL A 193 -18.16 -21.41 4.31
CA VAL A 193 -17.16 -20.39 3.93
C VAL A 193 -17.23 -19.19 4.87
N GLU A 194 -18.43 -18.69 5.16
CA GLU A 194 -18.64 -17.56 6.08
C GLU A 194 -18.08 -17.84 7.47
N ARG A 195 -18.44 -18.99 8.06
CA ARG A 195 -17.90 -19.42 9.37
C ARG A 195 -16.38 -19.56 9.35
N TYR A 196 -15.81 -20.10 8.28
CA TYR A 196 -14.37 -20.24 8.15
C TYR A 196 -13.68 -18.87 8.12
N LEU A 197 -14.18 -17.93 7.31
CA LEU A 197 -13.63 -16.60 7.19
C LEU A 197 -13.74 -15.81 8.50
N GLN A 198 -14.91 -15.80 9.13
CA GLN A 198 -15.12 -15.11 10.42
C GLN A 198 -14.17 -15.64 11.51
N LYS A 199 -13.99 -16.96 11.57
CA LYS A 199 -13.13 -17.59 12.58
C LYS A 199 -11.64 -17.27 12.40
N ASN A 200 -11.16 -17.14 11.16
CA ASN A 200 -9.73 -17.08 10.85
C ASN A 200 -9.26 -15.70 10.39
N ALA A 201 -10.17 -14.76 10.10
CA ALA A 201 -9.81 -13.44 9.57
C ALA A 201 -8.89 -12.64 10.50
N CYS A 202 -9.06 -12.74 11.82
CA CYS A 202 -8.27 -12.02 12.83
C CYS A 202 -8.06 -10.53 12.47
N GLY A 203 -9.12 -9.84 12.02
CA GLY A 203 -9.04 -8.42 11.64
C GLY A 203 -8.28 -8.14 10.34
N ASN A 204 -8.09 -9.13 9.46
CA ASN A 204 -7.26 -9.03 8.28
C ASN A 204 -8.05 -9.11 6.97
N PHE A 205 -8.43 -7.94 6.45
CA PHE A 205 -9.15 -7.80 5.17
C PHE A 205 -8.37 -8.36 3.96
N LEU A 206 -7.03 -8.26 3.98
CA LEU A 206 -6.20 -8.79 2.90
C LEU A 206 -6.23 -10.32 2.91
N TRP A 207 -6.08 -10.94 4.10
CA TRP A 207 -6.19 -12.39 4.23
C TRP A 207 -7.55 -12.90 3.73
N ILE A 208 -8.66 -12.24 4.12
CA ILE A 208 -10.00 -12.58 3.62
C ILE A 208 -10.04 -12.52 2.09
N SER A 209 -9.50 -11.45 1.50
CA SER A 209 -9.50 -11.26 0.05
C SER A 209 -8.69 -12.34 -0.67
N LEU A 210 -7.51 -12.69 -0.15
CA LEU A 210 -6.66 -13.76 -0.71
C LEU A 210 -7.32 -15.14 -0.59
N VAL A 211 -7.98 -15.45 0.55
CA VAL A 211 -8.77 -16.68 0.69
C VAL A 211 -9.93 -16.69 -0.31
N CYS A 212 -10.64 -15.58 -0.47
CA CYS A 212 -11.72 -15.51 -1.46
C CYS A 212 -11.19 -15.75 -2.87
N GLN A 213 -10.03 -15.19 -3.21
CA GLN A 213 -9.36 -15.44 -4.48
C GLN A 213 -8.94 -16.91 -4.68
N GLU A 214 -8.60 -17.64 -3.60
CA GLU A 214 -8.43 -19.09 -3.69
C GLU A 214 -9.74 -19.79 -4.05
N LEU A 215 -10.87 -19.29 -3.57
CA LEU A 215 -12.18 -19.90 -3.73
C LEU A 215 -12.90 -19.49 -5.02
N GLU A 216 -12.50 -18.39 -5.67
CA GLU A 216 -13.17 -17.82 -6.86
C GLU A 216 -13.43 -18.84 -7.97
N ASN A 217 -12.48 -19.74 -8.24
CA ASN A 217 -12.60 -20.78 -9.27
C ASN A 217 -12.72 -22.19 -8.68
N THR A 218 -13.20 -22.33 -7.44
CA THR A 218 -13.30 -23.63 -6.76
C THR A 218 -14.69 -24.21 -6.91
N PRO A 219 -14.84 -25.39 -7.55
CA PRO A 219 -16.13 -26.06 -7.64
C PRO A 219 -16.71 -26.31 -6.25
N ARG A 220 -18.04 -26.16 -6.11
CA ARG A 220 -18.76 -26.37 -4.84
C ARG A 220 -18.38 -27.67 -4.12
N SER A 221 -18.19 -28.76 -4.86
CA SER A 221 -17.82 -30.08 -4.31
C SER A 221 -16.46 -30.10 -3.60
N GLU A 222 -15.55 -29.19 -3.94
CA GLU A 222 -14.17 -29.16 -3.45
C GLU A 222 -13.96 -28.10 -2.35
N VAL A 223 -14.92 -27.20 -2.14
CA VAL A 223 -14.79 -26.06 -1.22
C VAL A 223 -14.38 -26.51 0.17
N GLN A 224 -15.05 -27.52 0.75
CA GLN A 224 -14.72 -27.96 2.11
C GLN A 224 -13.29 -28.50 2.23
N MET A 225 -12.85 -29.30 1.25
CA MET A 225 -11.49 -29.82 1.20
C MET A 225 -10.48 -28.68 1.06
N LYS A 226 -10.79 -27.70 0.21
CA LYS A 226 -9.92 -26.53 0.01
C LYS A 226 -9.80 -25.69 1.27
N LEU A 227 -10.92 -25.38 1.93
CA LEU A 227 -10.93 -24.64 3.20
C LEU A 227 -10.07 -25.34 4.27
N ALA A 228 -10.10 -26.67 4.34
CA ALA A 228 -9.29 -27.43 5.30
C ALA A 228 -7.78 -27.34 5.04
N GLY A 229 -7.37 -27.10 3.79
CA GLY A 229 -5.96 -26.94 3.40
C GLY A 229 -5.46 -25.50 3.43
N LEU A 230 -6.34 -24.51 3.62
CA LEU A 230 -5.94 -23.10 3.62
C LEU A 230 -5.34 -22.67 4.97
N PRO A 231 -4.19 -21.98 4.95
CA PRO A 231 -3.54 -21.47 6.14
C PRO A 231 -4.26 -20.23 6.68
N ASN A 232 -4.15 -20.02 7.98
CA ASN A 232 -4.71 -18.86 8.68
C ASN A 232 -3.77 -17.64 8.68
N THR A 233 -2.67 -17.66 7.93
CA THR A 233 -1.73 -16.54 7.81
C THR A 233 -1.58 -16.09 6.36
N ILE A 234 -1.34 -14.79 6.15
CA ILE A 234 -1.05 -14.26 4.81
C ILE A 234 0.21 -14.92 4.24
N MET A 235 1.25 -15.11 5.07
CA MET A 235 2.50 -15.74 4.63
C MET A 235 2.28 -17.18 4.14
N GLY A 236 1.41 -17.94 4.80
CA GLY A 236 1.01 -19.26 4.31
C GLY A 236 0.30 -19.20 2.96
N LEU A 237 -0.60 -18.22 2.75
CA LEU A 237 -1.29 -18.05 1.47
C LEU A 237 -0.31 -17.69 0.33
N TYR A 238 0.64 -16.80 0.61
CA TYR A 238 1.74 -16.53 -0.32
C TYR A 238 2.57 -17.79 -0.60
N GLY A 239 2.83 -18.62 0.41
CA GLY A 239 3.49 -19.93 0.26
C GLY A 239 2.78 -20.87 -0.70
N ILE A 240 1.46 -21.03 -0.56
CA ILE A 240 0.65 -21.85 -1.49
C ILE A 240 0.79 -21.32 -2.92
N ARG A 241 0.70 -19.99 -3.09
CA ARG A 241 0.79 -19.36 -4.42
C ARG A 241 2.17 -19.51 -5.03
N MET A 242 3.22 -19.29 -4.24
CA MET A 242 4.60 -19.48 -4.68
C MET A 242 4.86 -20.94 -5.10
N ASN A 243 4.31 -21.92 -4.38
CA ASN A 243 4.45 -23.33 -4.75
C ASN A 243 3.74 -23.65 -6.08
N ARG A 244 2.57 -23.07 -6.35
CA ARG A 244 1.93 -23.21 -7.69
C ARG A 244 2.77 -22.60 -8.81
N LEU A 245 3.47 -21.49 -8.54
CA LEU A 245 4.40 -20.92 -9.51
C LEU A 245 5.60 -21.86 -9.75
N ARG A 246 6.12 -22.50 -8.70
CA ARG A 246 7.21 -23.50 -8.75
C ARG A 246 6.85 -24.72 -9.58
N GLU A 247 5.59 -25.15 -9.55
CA GLU A 247 5.09 -26.31 -10.27
C GLU A 247 4.79 -26.03 -11.76
N SER A 248 4.77 -24.76 -12.16
CA SER A 248 4.48 -24.36 -13.55
C SER A 248 5.70 -24.51 -14.45
N ASP A 249 5.50 -24.93 -15.71
CA ASP A 249 6.56 -24.99 -16.73
C ASP A 249 7.26 -23.63 -16.94
N ASN A 250 6.53 -22.53 -16.76
CA ASN A 250 7.05 -21.16 -16.84
C ASN A 250 7.73 -20.64 -15.54
N TYR A 251 8.10 -21.52 -14.59
CA TYR A 251 8.62 -21.08 -13.29
C TYR A 251 9.82 -20.14 -13.39
N GLU A 252 10.78 -20.42 -14.28
CA GLU A 252 11.96 -19.56 -14.45
C GLU A 252 11.59 -18.14 -14.92
N LEU A 253 10.53 -17.99 -15.71
CA LEU A 253 10.02 -16.67 -16.07
C LEU A 253 9.37 -15.98 -14.86
N TYR A 254 8.54 -16.70 -14.09
CA TYR A 254 7.94 -16.15 -12.86
C TYR A 254 8.98 -15.70 -11.84
N LYS A 255 10.04 -16.49 -11.63
CA LYS A 255 11.15 -16.14 -10.73
C LYS A 255 11.75 -14.79 -11.12
N LYS A 256 12.06 -14.62 -12.40
CA LYS A 256 12.66 -13.38 -12.92
C LYS A 256 11.71 -12.19 -12.82
N ILE A 257 10.44 -12.37 -13.19
CA ILE A 257 9.40 -11.34 -13.05
C ILE A 257 9.30 -10.88 -11.59
N LEU A 258 9.10 -11.81 -10.66
CA LEU A 258 8.95 -11.50 -9.24
C LEU A 258 10.21 -10.86 -8.64
N ALA A 259 11.40 -11.33 -9.02
CA ALA A 259 12.66 -10.74 -8.60
C ALA A 259 12.80 -9.29 -9.09
N VAL A 260 12.48 -9.02 -10.36
CA VAL A 260 12.48 -7.66 -10.93
C VAL A 260 11.53 -6.75 -10.15
N PHE A 261 10.30 -7.17 -9.89
CA PHE A 261 9.34 -6.35 -9.16
C PHE A 261 9.68 -6.16 -7.67
N SER A 262 10.36 -7.12 -7.06
CA SER A 262 10.77 -7.04 -5.66
C SER A 262 11.84 -5.95 -5.44
N ILE A 263 12.70 -5.71 -6.43
CA ILE A 263 13.75 -4.69 -6.38
C ILE A 263 13.36 -3.38 -7.07
N ALA A 264 12.35 -3.41 -7.95
CA ALA A 264 11.92 -2.22 -8.67
C ALA A 264 11.38 -1.17 -7.69
N GLU A 265 11.93 0.04 -7.78
CA GLU A 265 11.42 1.22 -7.08
C GLU A 265 10.28 1.89 -7.86
N ASN A 266 10.21 1.61 -9.18
CA ASN A 266 9.26 2.21 -10.12
C ASN A 266 8.24 1.17 -10.60
N PRO A 267 6.94 1.53 -10.71
CA PRO A 267 5.97 0.75 -11.47
C PRO A 267 6.48 0.52 -12.91
N ILE A 268 6.32 -0.70 -13.40
CA ILE A 268 6.85 -1.15 -14.69
C ILE A 268 5.70 -1.20 -15.67
N THR A 269 5.83 -0.58 -16.83
CA THR A 269 4.76 -0.67 -17.84
C THR A 269 4.66 -2.08 -18.39
N LEU A 270 3.47 -2.52 -18.80
CA LEU A 270 3.28 -3.82 -19.46
C LEU A 270 4.17 -3.97 -20.70
N GLY A 271 4.46 -2.88 -21.42
CA GLY A 271 5.37 -2.89 -22.56
C GLY A 271 6.82 -3.15 -22.16
N GLU A 272 7.33 -2.47 -21.13
CA GLU A 272 8.67 -2.72 -20.58
C GLU A 272 8.79 -4.15 -20.06
N LEU A 273 7.76 -4.64 -19.38
CA LEU A 273 7.74 -5.98 -18.83
C LEU A 273 7.71 -7.06 -19.91
N VAL A 274 6.98 -6.83 -21.01
CA VAL A 274 7.01 -7.72 -22.19
C VAL A 274 8.42 -7.77 -22.79
N ILE A 275 9.13 -6.65 -22.90
CA ILE A 275 10.52 -6.64 -23.39
C ILE A 275 11.42 -7.47 -22.47
N VAL A 276 11.26 -7.31 -21.15
CA VAL A 276 12.01 -8.07 -20.14
C VAL A 276 11.71 -9.57 -20.25
N ALA A 277 10.43 -9.95 -20.35
CA ALA A 277 10.01 -11.34 -20.50
C ALA A 277 10.44 -11.96 -21.83
N ASP A 278 10.37 -11.21 -22.93
CA ASP A 278 10.81 -11.64 -24.25
C ASP A 278 12.34 -11.77 -24.31
N THR A 279 13.07 -10.94 -23.55
CA THR A 279 14.51 -11.14 -23.33
C THR A 279 14.80 -12.44 -22.59
N PHE A 280 13.88 -12.91 -21.74
CA PHE A 280 14.06 -14.13 -20.96
C PHE A 280 13.68 -15.42 -21.68
N ASP A 281 12.72 -15.37 -22.61
CA ASP A 281 12.15 -16.59 -23.21
C ASP A 281 11.80 -16.45 -24.70
N GLY A 282 11.81 -15.26 -25.29
CA GLY A 282 11.59 -15.02 -26.73
C GLY A 282 10.20 -15.40 -27.27
N LEU A 283 9.23 -15.64 -26.39
CA LEU A 283 7.92 -16.20 -26.71
C LEU A 283 6.74 -15.21 -26.52
N TYR A 284 6.98 -14.01 -25.99
CA TYR A 284 5.92 -13.18 -25.43
C TYR A 284 5.71 -11.88 -26.21
N GLY A 285 5.59 -11.97 -27.54
CA GLY A 285 5.19 -10.83 -28.39
C GLY A 285 3.73 -10.40 -28.24
N ASN A 286 2.92 -11.09 -27.43
CA ASN A 286 1.48 -10.85 -27.29
C ASN A 286 1.08 -10.46 -25.86
N ARG A 287 0.60 -9.23 -25.71
CA ARG A 287 0.11 -8.66 -24.44
C ARG A 287 -0.93 -9.53 -23.73
N ASN A 288 -1.88 -10.11 -24.46
CA ASN A 288 -2.98 -10.88 -23.85
C ASN A 288 -2.49 -12.20 -23.25
N VAL A 289 -1.41 -12.76 -23.79
CA VAL A 289 -0.75 -13.95 -23.23
C VAL A 289 -0.05 -13.58 -21.94
N PHE A 290 0.56 -12.40 -21.92
CA PHE A 290 1.30 -11.90 -20.76
C PHE A 290 0.37 -11.52 -19.58
N GLU A 291 -0.79 -10.94 -19.84
CA GLU A 291 -1.80 -10.68 -18.79
C GLU A 291 -2.29 -11.96 -18.13
N LYS A 292 -2.55 -13.02 -18.92
CA LYS A 292 -2.89 -14.35 -18.40
C LYS A 292 -1.75 -14.98 -17.60
N LEU A 293 -0.51 -14.75 -18.02
CA LEU A 293 0.66 -15.19 -17.27
C LEU A 293 0.72 -14.52 -15.90
N LEU A 294 0.45 -13.21 -15.83
CA LEU A 294 0.42 -12.47 -14.57
C LEU A 294 -0.74 -12.82 -13.64
N GLU A 295 -1.78 -13.51 -14.12
CA GLU A 295 -2.91 -13.94 -13.29
C GLU A 295 -2.45 -14.82 -12.12
N LEU A 296 -1.49 -15.73 -12.34
CA LEU A 296 -0.92 -16.55 -11.27
C LEU A 296 -0.06 -15.74 -10.28
N CYS A 297 0.47 -14.59 -10.71
CA CYS A 297 1.22 -13.66 -9.87
C CYS A 297 0.35 -12.65 -9.12
N SER A 298 -0.96 -12.62 -9.33
CA SER A 298 -1.88 -11.61 -8.78
C SER A 298 -1.86 -11.39 -7.25
N PRO A 299 -1.50 -12.37 -6.39
CA PRO A 299 -1.30 -12.09 -4.97
C PRO A 299 -0.07 -11.20 -4.69
N PHE A 300 0.90 -11.22 -5.61
CA PHE A 300 2.16 -10.51 -5.51
C PHE A 300 2.18 -9.23 -6.33
N LEU A 301 1.52 -9.24 -7.48
CA LEU A 301 1.54 -8.18 -8.48
C LEU A 301 0.13 -7.71 -8.80
N THR A 302 -0.04 -6.41 -8.98
CA THR A 302 -1.28 -5.81 -9.44
C THR A 302 -1.05 -5.08 -10.75
N ILE A 303 -2.08 -5.05 -11.60
CA ILE A 303 -2.08 -4.30 -12.85
C ILE A 303 -3.03 -3.12 -12.67
N HIS A 304 -2.48 -1.91 -12.75
CA HIS A 304 -3.25 -0.68 -12.75
C HIS A 304 -3.01 0.05 -14.07
N GLU A 305 -4.10 0.26 -14.82
CA GLU A 305 -4.11 0.81 -16.18
C GLU A 305 -3.19 0.04 -17.15
N ARG A 306 -1.91 0.44 -17.20
CA ARG A 306 -0.87 -0.15 -18.07
C ARG A 306 0.44 -0.37 -17.33
N THR A 307 0.44 -0.22 -16.01
CA THR A 307 1.58 -0.43 -15.13
C THR A 307 1.32 -1.62 -14.22
N VAL A 308 2.36 -2.40 -14.01
CA VAL A 308 2.42 -3.49 -13.06
C VAL A 308 3.26 -3.01 -11.88
N SER A 309 2.82 -3.35 -10.67
CA SER A 309 3.53 -3.04 -9.43
C SER A 309 3.29 -4.15 -8.40
N ILE A 310 4.03 -4.12 -7.30
CA ILE A 310 3.76 -5.01 -6.17
C ILE A 310 2.38 -4.70 -5.60
N ALA A 311 1.54 -5.73 -5.46
CA ALA A 311 0.14 -5.63 -5.03
C ALA A 311 -0.02 -5.07 -3.61
N HIS A 312 0.87 -5.45 -2.70
CA HIS A 312 0.84 -5.00 -1.31
C HIS A 312 2.21 -5.09 -0.66
N LEU A 313 2.50 -4.24 0.34
CA LEU A 313 3.78 -4.24 1.05
C LEU A 313 4.12 -5.62 1.64
N SER A 314 3.13 -6.33 2.21
CA SER A 314 3.35 -7.69 2.73
C SER A 314 3.77 -8.70 1.66
N ALA A 315 3.38 -8.50 0.39
CA ALA A 315 3.87 -9.32 -0.71
C ALA A 315 5.34 -9.01 -1.02
N LYS A 316 5.72 -7.72 -1.00
CA LYS A 316 7.13 -7.31 -1.13
C LYS A 316 7.99 -7.94 -0.02
N GLU A 317 7.53 -7.83 1.22
CA GLU A 317 8.19 -8.38 2.40
C GLU A 317 8.37 -9.90 2.28
N TYR A 318 7.34 -10.62 1.83
CA TYR A 318 7.41 -12.05 1.57
C TYR A 318 8.45 -12.41 0.51
N LEU A 319 8.43 -11.75 -0.65
CA LEU A 319 9.38 -12.04 -1.75
C LEU A 319 10.84 -11.73 -1.39
N LEU A 320 11.07 -10.86 -0.41
CA LEU A 320 12.40 -10.48 0.07
C LEU A 320 12.92 -11.35 1.23
N MET A 321 12.15 -12.34 1.71
CA MET A 321 12.63 -13.26 2.74
C MET A 321 13.79 -14.13 2.24
N GLU A 322 14.71 -14.52 3.14
CA GLU A 322 15.92 -15.28 2.79
C GLU A 322 15.62 -16.61 2.06
N GLU A 323 14.51 -17.26 2.42
CA GLU A 323 14.05 -18.51 1.81
C GLU A 323 13.75 -18.38 0.31
N HIS A 324 13.58 -17.15 -0.19
CA HIS A 324 13.32 -16.84 -1.59
C HIS A 324 14.54 -16.25 -2.30
N HIS A 325 15.76 -16.38 -1.75
CA HIS A 325 16.99 -15.95 -2.41
C HIS A 325 17.19 -16.58 -3.81
N GLU A 326 16.59 -17.74 -4.06
CA GLU A 326 16.57 -18.37 -5.40
C GLU A 326 15.89 -17.53 -6.49
N LEU A 327 15.00 -16.60 -6.12
CA LEU A 327 14.42 -15.65 -7.07
C LEU A 327 15.53 -14.77 -7.69
N PHE A 328 16.44 -14.31 -6.83
CA PHE A 328 17.50 -13.37 -7.19
C PHE A 328 18.76 -14.04 -7.77
N SER A 329 18.91 -15.36 -7.64
CA SER A 329 20.03 -16.08 -8.26
C SER A 329 19.92 -16.16 -9.79
N SER A 330 18.70 -16.01 -10.31
CA SER A 330 18.38 -16.06 -11.75
C SER A 330 18.42 -14.71 -12.45
N VAL A 331 18.62 -13.62 -11.70
CA VAL A 331 18.60 -12.24 -12.22
C VAL A 331 20.00 -11.65 -12.11
N THR A 332 20.64 -11.42 -13.24
CA THR A 332 21.95 -10.76 -13.33
C THR A 332 21.81 -9.25 -13.52
N GLU A 333 22.87 -8.51 -13.23
CA GLU A 333 22.96 -7.07 -13.55
C GLU A 333 22.80 -6.80 -15.06
N ALA A 334 23.10 -7.78 -15.92
CA ALA A 334 22.86 -7.71 -17.36
C ALA A 334 21.36 -7.82 -17.71
N ASP A 335 20.60 -8.63 -16.97
CA ASP A 335 19.14 -8.78 -17.14
C ASP A 335 18.39 -7.52 -16.70
N LEU A 336 18.93 -6.82 -15.71
CA LEU A 336 18.39 -5.55 -15.22
C LEU A 336 18.85 -4.35 -16.04
N LYS A 337 19.90 -4.48 -16.86
CA LYS A 337 20.48 -3.38 -17.64
C LYS A 337 19.48 -2.68 -18.58
N PRO A 338 18.64 -3.39 -19.35
CA PRO A 338 17.60 -2.77 -20.18
C PRO A 338 16.59 -1.99 -19.35
N PHE A 339 16.25 -2.50 -18.16
CA PHE A 339 15.31 -1.88 -17.22
C PHE A 339 15.90 -0.63 -16.54
N LEU A 340 17.15 -0.70 -16.08
CA LEU A 340 17.89 0.43 -15.53
C LEU A 340 18.14 1.50 -16.59
N ALA A 341 18.39 1.11 -17.84
CA ALA A 341 18.56 2.02 -18.97
C ALA A 341 17.26 2.72 -19.39
N SER A 342 16.10 2.04 -19.37
CA SER A 342 14.81 2.68 -19.69
C SER A 342 14.37 3.70 -18.64
N LYS A 343 14.89 3.60 -17.40
CA LYS A 343 14.59 4.50 -16.28
C LYS A 343 15.72 5.50 -15.94
N GLY A 344 16.86 5.46 -16.63
CA GLY A 344 17.99 6.37 -16.37
C GLY A 344 18.74 6.13 -15.04
N LEU A 345 18.57 4.95 -14.42
CA LEU A 345 19.09 4.62 -13.09
C LEU A 345 20.19 3.54 -13.18
N GLY A 346 21.37 3.89 -13.66
CA GLY A 346 22.51 2.97 -13.70
C GLY A 346 23.17 2.78 -12.33
N GLY A 347 22.63 1.94 -11.44
CA GLY A 347 23.33 1.69 -10.16
C GLY A 347 22.75 0.70 -9.14
N VAL A 348 21.57 0.11 -9.35
CA VAL A 348 20.97 -0.79 -8.35
C VAL A 348 21.59 -2.19 -8.43
N ARG A 349 22.26 -2.63 -7.35
CA ARG A 349 22.80 -3.99 -7.23
C ARG A 349 21.82 -4.93 -6.53
N PRO A 350 21.67 -6.19 -6.99
CA PRO A 350 20.95 -7.20 -6.23
C PRO A 350 21.66 -7.51 -4.89
N PRO A 351 20.92 -7.95 -3.85
CA PRO A 351 21.51 -8.41 -2.61
C PRO A 351 22.49 -9.57 -2.89
N SER A 352 23.71 -9.48 -2.36
CA SER A 352 24.79 -10.42 -2.68
C SER A 352 24.61 -11.77 -1.98
N SER A 353 24.77 -12.87 -2.73
CA SER A 353 24.74 -14.26 -2.23
C SER A 353 25.94 -14.67 -1.36
N LYS A 354 26.68 -13.70 -0.79
CA LYS A 354 27.89 -13.94 0.01
C LYS A 354 27.84 -13.11 1.29
N GLY A 355 27.05 -13.61 2.23
CA GLY A 355 27.02 -13.14 3.60
C GLY A 355 26.57 -14.27 4.51
N SER A 356 27.40 -15.31 4.66
CA SER A 356 27.22 -16.30 5.72
C SER A 356 27.47 -15.61 7.07
N ALA A 357 26.47 -14.93 7.60
CA ALA A 357 26.46 -14.54 9.00
C ALA A 357 26.27 -15.83 9.80
N LYS A 358 27.33 -16.23 10.52
CA LYS A 358 27.23 -17.29 11.53
C LYS A 358 26.10 -16.92 12.49
N VAL A 359 25.05 -17.72 12.49
CA VAL A 359 24.06 -17.79 13.55
C VAL A 359 24.83 -17.96 14.86
N ARG A 360 24.74 -16.98 15.75
CA ARG A 360 24.99 -17.21 17.17
C ARG A 360 23.70 -17.78 17.73
N ASP A 361 23.79 -18.96 18.32
CA ASP A 361 22.69 -19.57 19.04
C ASP A 361 22.14 -18.58 20.09
N PRO A 362 20.81 -18.49 20.25
CA PRO A 362 20.22 -17.73 21.34
C PRO A 362 20.55 -18.42 22.68
N PRO A 363 20.82 -17.65 23.76
CA PRO A 363 20.96 -18.24 25.07
C PRO A 363 19.61 -18.85 25.50
N GLU A 364 19.63 -20.15 25.82
CA GLU A 364 18.64 -20.81 26.66
C GLU A 364 18.58 -20.04 27.99
N ASP A 365 17.56 -19.20 28.18
CA ASP A 365 16.96 -18.77 29.45
C ASP A 365 16.21 -17.44 29.27
N ALA A 366 14.96 -17.47 28.80
CA ALA A 366 14.04 -16.33 28.93
C ALA A 366 12.54 -16.70 28.92
N TYR A 367 12.20 -17.96 29.22
CA TYR A 367 10.82 -18.37 29.51
C TYR A 367 10.63 -18.53 31.02
N ALA A 368 10.47 -17.42 31.74
CA ALA A 368 9.93 -17.46 33.09
C ALA A 368 9.36 -16.10 33.52
N TYR A 369 8.08 -16.11 33.93
CA TYR A 369 7.34 -15.07 34.67
C TYR A 369 6.85 -13.88 33.82
N ALA A 370 5.60 -13.39 33.93
CA ALA A 370 4.59 -13.58 34.94
C ALA A 370 3.18 -13.33 34.37
N ASN A 371 2.26 -14.27 34.64
CA ASN A 371 0.89 -13.93 35.01
C ASN A 371 0.91 -13.68 36.52
N HIS A 372 0.55 -12.47 36.97
CA HIS A 372 -0.43 -12.20 38.04
C HIS A 372 -0.50 -10.69 38.34
N GLU A 373 -1.70 -10.15 38.16
CA GLU A 373 -2.34 -9.03 38.89
C GLU A 373 -1.61 -7.69 38.98
N THR A 374 -1.97 -6.74 38.10
CA THR A 374 -2.92 -5.64 38.38
C THR A 374 -3.22 -4.85 37.10
#